data_AF-A0AAU9K7I0-F1
#
_entry.id   AF-A0AAU9K7I0-F1
#
_cell.length_a   1.000
_cell.length_b   1.000
_cell.length_c   1.000
_cell.angle_alpha   90.00
_cell.angle_beta   90.00
_cell.angle_gamma   90.00
#
_symmetry.space_group_name_H-M   'P 1'
#
loop_
_entity.id
_entity.type
_entity.pdbx_description
1 polymer ?
#
loop_
_entity_poly.entity_id
_entity_poly.type
_entity_poly.pdbx_seq_one_letter_code
_entity_poly.pdbx_strand_id
1 'polypeptide(L)'
;MDTPIFQDKVICILCGFCGFTKVSKDIISNNIEKLGGTTVKKISQLPENLTHLIVPYFSTESKLLKTLKISQLPDCKIVTQDWAIQSIKLKTLLPEDTFLWKCYFQRQQEKMAEVDELKRKSQIDEEYHINKQLKLQSNIKIEENFEENENQIKIEENLEIKNEENDIKIKLDPDIKIEIKQEDESSRFISDKRRRANWKEDELSKFKFYTGKQSIDNKNDHIIQMLEELKNNYTILKDKGRIIGYQKAISAIRSFPEKITSIEQLKGVNQIGKQTLQKIKEILETGSLSRVEAMDEHERLGQLKLFLNIWGVGTEAAEKLVRKGYKTIEMIKANPPDFFNENQKIGLALYDELLEKIPREEVKEISEKITKVAESLANGRQLTAITCGSYRRGRPLCGDIDILMTFEDGGAHTGLLSILVEELKKIGLVTHTLVITDEEIKKKHENSTFEGIAKLENGLHRRIDIKIYPRKTYAWALLYFTGSAMFNRSMRLFAKTKGFRLSDEGIFPAIRYKTETFTCAPIADCYTEEEIFEFFGMAYKAPEERDM
;
A
#
# COMPACT_ATOMS: atom_id res chain seq x y z
N MET A 1 -9.01 8.26 -41.38
CA MET A 1 -7.87 7.33 -41.23
C MET A 1 -7.10 7.76 -40.00
N ASP A 2 -6.71 6.83 -39.13
CA ASP A 2 -5.92 7.18 -37.95
C ASP A 2 -4.51 7.65 -38.37
N THR A 3 -3.96 8.67 -37.72
CA THR A 3 -2.61 9.18 -37.99
C THR A 3 -1.58 8.08 -37.74
N PRO A 4 -0.69 7.76 -38.70
CA PRO A 4 0.31 6.73 -38.53
C PRO A 4 1.43 7.21 -37.60
N ILE A 5 1.41 6.78 -36.34
CA ILE A 5 2.39 7.21 -35.33
C ILE A 5 3.59 6.28 -35.22
N PHE A 6 3.49 5.04 -35.70
CA PHE A 6 4.59 4.06 -35.67
C PHE A 6 5.25 3.92 -37.04
N GLN A 7 5.13 4.92 -37.90
CA GLN A 7 5.76 4.91 -39.23
C GLN A 7 7.27 4.64 -39.11
N ASP A 8 7.77 3.78 -39.99
CA ASP A 8 9.18 3.33 -40.05
C ASP A 8 9.67 2.54 -38.82
N LYS A 9 8.80 2.20 -37.88
CA LYS A 9 9.15 1.37 -36.71
C LYS A 9 8.93 -0.10 -37.02
N VAL A 10 10.02 -0.88 -36.98
CA VAL A 10 10.02 -2.35 -36.98
C VAL A 10 10.16 -2.83 -35.55
N ILE A 11 9.14 -3.51 -35.02
CA ILE A 11 8.97 -3.76 -33.58
C ILE A 11 8.83 -5.26 -33.30
N CYS A 12 9.67 -5.79 -32.41
CA CYS A 12 9.49 -7.12 -31.83
C CYS A 12 8.89 -7.00 -30.43
N ILE A 13 7.90 -7.85 -30.11
CA ILE A 13 7.22 -7.84 -28.81
C ILE A 13 7.41 -9.20 -28.13
N LEU A 14 8.00 -9.18 -26.93
CA LEU A 14 8.16 -10.36 -26.09
C LEU A 14 6.99 -10.51 -25.11
N CYS A 15 6.53 -11.75 -24.92
CA CYS A 15 5.42 -12.08 -24.03
C CYS A 15 5.58 -13.49 -23.43
N GLY A 16 4.68 -13.86 -22.52
CA GLY A 16 4.66 -15.19 -21.88
C GLY A 16 5.33 -15.23 -20.52
N PHE A 17 5.57 -14.06 -19.90
CA PHE A 17 6.13 -13.95 -18.56
C PHE A 17 5.76 -12.60 -17.92
N CYS A 18 5.84 -12.52 -16.58
CA CYS A 18 5.56 -11.30 -15.81
C CYS A 18 4.18 -10.70 -16.09
N GLY A 19 3.16 -11.55 -16.24
CA GLY A 19 1.76 -11.14 -16.48
C GLY A 19 1.46 -10.63 -17.90
N PHE A 20 2.47 -10.49 -18.77
CA PHE A 20 2.26 -10.04 -20.14
C PHE A 20 1.97 -11.22 -21.07
N THR A 21 0.69 -11.38 -21.42
CA THR A 21 0.18 -12.58 -22.11
C THR A 21 0.36 -12.52 -23.63
N LYS A 22 0.20 -13.67 -24.30
CA LYS A 22 0.17 -13.75 -25.76
C LYS A 22 -0.97 -12.92 -26.35
N VAL A 23 -2.13 -12.90 -25.69
CA VAL A 23 -3.28 -12.07 -26.08
C VAL A 23 -2.92 -10.59 -26.04
N SER A 24 -2.22 -10.14 -24.98
CA SER A 24 -1.77 -8.75 -24.86
C SER A 24 -0.79 -8.36 -25.98
N LYS A 25 0.15 -9.25 -26.31
CA LYS A 25 1.03 -9.08 -27.47
C LYS A 25 0.25 -8.92 -28.76
N ASP A 26 -0.68 -9.82 -29.05
CA ASP A 26 -1.43 -9.82 -30.31
C ASP A 26 -2.26 -8.52 -30.47
N ILE A 27 -2.87 -8.04 -29.37
CA ILE A 27 -3.59 -6.76 -29.35
C ILE A 27 -2.65 -5.59 -29.67
N ILE A 28 -1.50 -5.51 -29.01
CA ILE A 28 -0.56 -4.41 -29.21
C ILE A 28 0.01 -4.46 -30.63
N SER A 29 0.39 -5.65 -31.11
CA SER A 29 0.87 -5.85 -32.47
C SER A 29 -0.14 -5.37 -33.51
N ASN A 30 -1.41 -5.78 -33.40
CA ASN A 30 -2.46 -5.35 -34.33
C ASN A 30 -2.68 -3.82 -34.31
N ASN A 31 -2.54 -3.16 -33.16
CA ASN A 31 -2.69 -1.71 -33.08
C ASN A 31 -1.48 -0.97 -33.65
N ILE A 32 -0.26 -1.46 -33.44
CA ILE A 32 0.95 -0.91 -34.06
C ILE A 32 0.83 -0.99 -35.59
N GLU A 33 0.42 -2.14 -36.12
CA GLU A 33 0.23 -2.34 -37.58
C GLU A 33 -0.83 -1.38 -38.14
N LYS A 34 -1.96 -1.21 -37.44
CA LYS A 34 -3.01 -0.24 -37.83
C LYS A 34 -2.53 1.20 -37.81
N LEU A 35 -1.56 1.51 -36.95
CA LEU A 35 -0.98 2.85 -36.77
C LEU A 35 0.34 3.03 -37.55
N GLY A 36 0.57 2.21 -38.59
CA GLY A 36 1.64 2.40 -39.56
C GLY A 36 2.98 1.74 -39.23
N GLY A 37 3.06 0.95 -38.15
CA GLY A 37 4.27 0.20 -37.78
C GLY A 37 4.31 -1.22 -38.36
N THR A 38 5.48 -1.85 -38.28
CA THR A 38 5.68 -3.25 -38.69
C THR A 38 6.00 -4.11 -37.48
N THR A 39 5.33 -5.25 -37.30
CA THR A 39 5.58 -6.14 -36.16
C THR A 39 6.23 -7.47 -36.55
N VAL A 40 7.23 -7.90 -35.77
CA VAL A 40 7.97 -9.14 -36.01
C VAL A 40 7.27 -10.31 -35.33
N LYS A 41 6.73 -11.24 -36.13
CA LYS A 41 5.94 -12.39 -35.65
C LYS A 41 6.79 -13.58 -35.20
N LYS A 42 7.92 -13.84 -35.87
CA LYS A 42 8.84 -14.94 -35.53
C LYS A 42 10.03 -14.41 -34.73
N ILE A 43 10.16 -14.85 -33.48
CA ILE A 43 11.21 -14.42 -32.56
C ILE A 43 12.56 -15.11 -32.86
N SER A 44 12.54 -16.28 -33.53
CA SER A 44 13.72 -17.09 -33.80
C SER A 44 14.75 -16.47 -34.74
N GLN A 45 14.39 -15.39 -35.45
CA GLN A 45 15.27 -14.62 -36.34
C GLN A 45 14.84 -13.15 -36.24
N LEU A 46 15.52 -12.37 -35.41
CA LEU A 46 15.31 -10.92 -35.37
C LEU A 46 15.84 -10.31 -36.68
N PRO A 47 15.07 -9.44 -37.35
CA PRO A 47 15.54 -8.81 -38.58
C PRO A 47 16.61 -7.75 -38.27
N GLU A 48 17.54 -7.52 -39.21
CA GLU A 48 18.61 -6.53 -39.04
C GLU A 48 18.09 -5.09 -38.92
N ASN A 49 16.95 -4.79 -39.54
CA ASN A 49 16.30 -3.48 -39.44
C ASN A 49 15.39 -3.32 -38.22
N LEU A 50 15.55 -4.16 -37.18
CA LEU A 50 14.76 -4.07 -35.96
C LEU A 50 15.03 -2.74 -35.26
N THR A 51 14.01 -1.89 -35.17
CA THR A 51 14.13 -0.58 -34.52
C THR A 51 13.88 -0.65 -33.01
N HIS A 52 12.92 -1.49 -32.58
CA HIS A 52 12.50 -1.57 -31.17
C HIS A 52 12.27 -3.00 -30.71
N LEU A 53 12.68 -3.28 -29.48
CA LEU A 53 12.33 -4.48 -28.75
C LEU A 53 11.46 -4.09 -27.54
N ILE A 54 10.19 -4.49 -27.59
CA ILE A 54 9.25 -4.28 -26.49
C ILE A 54 9.33 -5.46 -25.53
N VAL A 55 9.64 -5.16 -24.28
CA VAL A 55 9.79 -6.16 -23.22
C VAL A 55 8.87 -5.88 -22.03
N PRO A 56 8.42 -6.92 -21.30
CA PRO A 56 7.73 -6.74 -20.02
C PRO A 56 8.59 -5.96 -19.02
N TYR A 57 7.96 -5.16 -18.17
CA TYR A 57 8.67 -4.26 -17.24
C TYR A 57 9.66 -4.99 -16.32
N PHE A 58 9.28 -6.17 -15.81
CA PHE A 58 10.06 -6.96 -14.86
C PHE A 58 10.98 -8.00 -15.52
N SER A 59 11.33 -7.80 -16.80
CA SER A 59 12.23 -8.72 -17.51
C SER A 59 13.67 -8.55 -17.04
N THR A 60 14.36 -9.67 -16.79
CA THR A 60 15.82 -9.68 -16.57
C THR A 60 16.53 -9.93 -17.90
N GLU A 61 17.77 -9.44 -18.04
CA GLU A 61 18.58 -9.65 -19.25
C GLU A 61 18.73 -11.14 -19.60
N SER A 62 19.08 -11.96 -18.60
CA SER A 62 19.16 -13.42 -18.76
C SER A 62 17.89 -14.03 -19.36
N LYS A 63 16.71 -13.57 -18.92
CA LYS A 63 15.43 -14.05 -19.43
C LYS A 63 15.18 -13.59 -20.86
N LEU A 64 15.54 -12.35 -21.19
CA LEU A 64 15.46 -11.83 -22.56
C LEU A 64 16.34 -12.63 -23.51
N LEU A 65 17.63 -12.81 -23.16
CA LEU A 65 18.60 -13.56 -23.96
C LEU A 65 18.12 -15.01 -24.18
N LYS A 66 17.63 -15.67 -23.11
CA LYS A 66 17.09 -17.03 -23.20
C LYS A 66 15.83 -17.13 -24.08
N THR A 67 14.91 -16.16 -23.97
CA THR A 67 13.69 -16.14 -24.78
C THR A 67 13.97 -15.85 -26.26
N LEU A 68 14.92 -14.95 -26.53
CA LEU A 68 15.34 -14.57 -27.87
C LEU A 68 16.30 -15.60 -28.51
N LYS A 69 16.90 -16.48 -27.70
CA LYS A 69 17.95 -17.42 -28.11
C LYS A 69 19.17 -16.72 -28.72
N ILE A 70 19.59 -15.63 -28.09
CA ILE A 70 20.76 -14.82 -28.50
C ILE A 70 21.74 -14.68 -27.34
N SER A 71 23.01 -14.43 -27.64
CA SER A 71 24.09 -14.27 -26.65
C SER A 71 24.24 -12.84 -26.11
N GLN A 72 23.81 -11.85 -26.89
CA GLN A 72 23.86 -10.43 -26.55
C GLN A 72 22.58 -9.74 -27.00
N LEU A 73 22.23 -8.62 -26.34
CA LEU A 73 21.04 -7.85 -26.71
C LEU A 73 21.21 -7.22 -28.10
N PRO A 74 20.11 -7.09 -28.87
CA PRO A 74 20.17 -6.45 -30.19
C PRO A 74 20.48 -4.96 -30.06
N ASP A 75 21.17 -4.41 -31.07
CA ASP A 75 21.43 -2.98 -31.19
C ASP A 75 20.18 -2.24 -31.68
N CYS A 76 19.18 -2.17 -30.80
CA CYS A 76 17.93 -1.48 -31.05
C CYS A 76 17.40 -0.84 -29.76
N LYS A 77 16.39 0.02 -29.87
CA LYS A 77 15.77 0.63 -28.68
C LYS A 77 14.96 -0.41 -27.92
N ILE A 78 15.47 -0.82 -26.75
CA ILE A 78 14.76 -1.73 -25.87
C ILE A 78 13.89 -0.91 -24.93
N VAL A 79 12.57 -1.07 -25.05
CA VAL A 79 11.58 -0.28 -24.30
C VAL A 79 10.58 -1.18 -23.61
N THR A 80 9.98 -0.68 -22.54
CA THR A 80 8.92 -1.41 -21.84
C THR A 80 7.61 -1.42 -22.64
N GLN A 81 6.76 -2.42 -22.39
CA GLN A 81 5.41 -2.51 -22.99
C GLN A 81 4.55 -1.24 -22.85
N ASP A 82 4.80 -0.43 -21.82
CA ASP A 82 4.06 0.81 -21.57
C ASP A 82 4.30 1.87 -22.65
N TRP A 83 5.47 1.88 -23.31
CA TRP A 83 5.75 2.79 -24.42
C TRP A 83 4.73 2.64 -25.55
N ALA A 84 4.52 1.41 -26.00
CA ALA A 84 3.55 1.14 -27.07
C ALA A 84 2.11 1.37 -26.61
N ILE A 85 1.75 0.89 -25.41
CA ILE A 85 0.38 1.04 -24.88
C ILE A 85 -0.01 2.52 -24.79
N GLN A 86 0.87 3.37 -24.24
CA GLN A 86 0.59 4.80 -24.08
C GLN A 86 0.61 5.53 -25.42
N SER A 87 1.53 5.19 -26.33
CA SER A 87 1.59 5.81 -27.66
C SER A 87 0.33 5.48 -28.49
N ILE A 88 -0.12 4.22 -28.47
CA ILE A 88 -1.38 3.80 -29.12
C ILE A 88 -2.57 4.57 -28.54
N LYS A 89 -2.65 4.68 -27.21
CA LYS A 89 -3.76 5.32 -26.51
C LYS A 89 -3.86 6.81 -26.80
N LEU A 90 -2.73 7.52 -26.81
CA LEU A 90 -2.66 8.95 -27.06
C LEU A 90 -2.66 9.30 -28.55
N LYS A 91 -2.63 8.29 -29.43
CA LYS A 91 -2.44 8.47 -30.88
C LYS A 91 -1.26 9.42 -31.18
N THR A 92 -0.21 9.31 -30.38
CA THR A 92 1.01 10.14 -30.47
C THR A 92 2.20 9.26 -30.11
N LEU A 93 3.28 9.29 -30.90
CA LEU A 93 4.49 8.56 -30.56
C LEU A 93 5.18 9.23 -29.38
N LEU A 94 5.34 8.51 -28.27
CA LEU A 94 5.98 9.06 -27.08
C LEU A 94 7.50 8.91 -27.14
N PRO A 95 8.27 9.82 -26.49
CA PRO A 95 9.72 9.73 -26.44
C PRO A 95 10.21 8.42 -25.83
N GLU A 96 11.07 7.70 -26.53
CA GLU A 96 11.56 6.37 -26.14
C GLU A 96 12.38 6.40 -24.83
N ASP A 97 13.14 7.47 -24.60
CA ASP A 97 14.07 7.60 -23.48
C ASP A 97 13.38 7.49 -22.11
N THR A 98 12.11 7.90 -22.03
CA THR A 98 11.29 7.79 -20.81
C THR A 98 10.89 6.35 -20.49
N PHE A 99 10.96 5.46 -21.47
CA PHE A 99 10.48 4.08 -21.38
C PHE A 99 11.56 3.04 -21.66
N LEU A 100 12.82 3.45 -21.74
CA LEU A 100 13.95 2.54 -21.93
C LEU A 100 13.93 1.46 -20.86
N TRP A 101 14.03 0.22 -21.31
CA TRP A 101 14.27 -0.90 -20.44
C TRP A 101 15.72 -0.81 -19.95
N LYS A 102 15.90 -0.66 -18.64
CA LYS A 102 17.21 -0.82 -18.00
C LYS A 102 17.20 -2.14 -17.26
N CYS A 103 18.27 -2.93 -17.40
CA CYS A 103 18.40 -4.18 -16.67
C CYS A 103 18.18 -3.90 -15.17
N TYR A 104 17.28 -4.66 -14.54
CA TYR A 104 16.90 -4.50 -13.13
C TYR A 104 18.13 -4.41 -12.21
N PHE A 105 19.22 -5.11 -12.54
CA PHE A 105 20.47 -5.12 -11.79
C PHE A 105 21.29 -3.83 -11.92
N GLN A 106 21.34 -3.21 -13.11
CA GLN A 106 21.99 -1.91 -13.31
C GLN A 106 21.29 -0.80 -12.51
N ARG A 107 19.95 -0.84 -12.43
CA ARG A 107 19.20 0.08 -11.55
C ARG A 107 19.53 -0.08 -10.07
N GLN A 108 19.91 -1.29 -9.63
CA GLN A 108 20.31 -1.53 -8.23
C GLN A 108 21.74 -1.03 -7.97
N GLN A 109 22.68 -1.28 -8.89
CA GLN A 109 24.06 -0.84 -8.75
C GLN A 109 24.21 0.68 -8.84
N GLU A 110 23.50 1.34 -9.76
CA GLU A 110 23.47 2.81 -9.86
C GLU A 110 22.86 3.43 -8.59
N LYS A 111 21.77 2.87 -8.07
CA LYS A 111 21.13 3.34 -6.82
C LYS A 111 22.00 3.09 -5.58
N MET A 112 22.71 1.96 -5.50
CA MET A 112 23.62 1.64 -4.38
C MET A 112 24.85 2.53 -4.40
N ALA A 113 25.47 2.75 -5.57
CA ALA A 113 26.61 3.64 -5.71
C ALA A 113 26.26 5.09 -5.34
N GLU A 114 25.09 5.56 -5.75
CA GLU A 114 24.58 6.90 -5.41
C GLU A 114 24.23 7.03 -3.92
N VAL A 115 23.72 5.97 -3.28
CA VAL A 115 23.48 5.92 -1.83
C VAL A 115 24.80 5.87 -1.05
N ASP A 116 25.81 5.15 -1.52
CA ASP A 116 27.14 5.09 -0.89
C ASP A 116 27.92 6.40 -1.05
N GLU A 117 27.69 7.14 -2.14
CA GLU A 117 28.24 8.48 -2.33
C GLU A 117 27.55 9.51 -1.44
N LEU A 118 26.22 9.42 -1.29
CA LEU A 118 25.44 10.27 -0.37
C LEU A 118 25.77 10.00 1.10
N LYS A 119 26.00 8.74 1.49
CA LYS A 119 26.45 8.38 2.85
C LYS A 119 27.86 8.89 3.13
N ARG A 120 28.77 8.84 2.15
CA ARG A 120 30.11 9.44 2.29
C ARG A 120 30.04 10.96 2.44
N LYS A 121 29.17 11.63 1.68
CA LYS A 121 28.96 13.08 1.81
C LYS A 121 28.32 13.45 3.16
N SER A 122 27.34 12.68 3.65
CA SER A 122 26.73 12.96 4.96
C SER A 122 27.67 12.68 6.13
N GLN A 123 28.57 11.70 6.04
CA GLN A 123 29.60 11.48 7.06
C GLN A 123 30.61 12.64 7.12
N ILE A 124 30.99 13.20 5.96
CA ILE A 124 31.87 14.38 5.90
C ILE A 124 31.15 15.61 6.48
N ASP A 125 29.85 15.77 6.22
CA ASP A 125 29.04 16.87 6.76
C ASP A 125 28.80 16.74 8.27
N GLU A 126 28.58 15.52 8.79
CA GLU A 126 28.50 15.24 10.23
C GLU A 126 29.84 15.49 10.92
N GLU A 127 30.96 15.06 10.33
CA GLU A 127 32.30 15.30 10.88
C GLU A 127 32.64 16.80 10.86
N TYR A 128 32.20 17.54 9.83
CA TYR A 128 32.30 19.00 9.77
C TYR A 128 31.43 19.70 10.84
N HIS A 129 30.20 19.23 11.07
CA HIS A 129 29.32 19.77 12.11
C HIS A 129 29.79 19.44 13.53
N ILE A 130 30.32 18.24 13.77
CA ILE A 130 30.94 17.84 15.04
C ILE A 130 32.17 18.72 15.31
N ASN A 131 33.05 18.92 14.32
CA ASN A 131 34.22 19.78 14.46
C ASN A 131 33.85 21.26 14.66
N LYS A 132 32.76 21.73 14.04
CA LYS A 132 32.21 23.08 14.26
C LYS A 132 31.61 23.24 15.65
N GLN A 133 30.87 22.24 16.15
CA GLN A 133 30.33 22.22 17.52
C GLN A 133 31.44 22.13 18.57
N LEU A 134 32.48 21.34 18.34
CA LEU A 134 33.65 21.26 19.22
C LEU A 134 34.41 22.59 19.27
N LYS A 135 34.54 23.31 18.14
CA LYS A 135 35.09 24.69 18.10
C LYS A 135 34.21 25.72 18.81
N LEU A 136 32.89 25.60 18.72
CA LEU A 136 31.95 26.45 19.45
C LEU A 136 31.98 26.16 20.95
N GLN A 137 32.08 24.89 21.36
CA GLN A 137 32.18 24.49 22.77
C GLN A 137 33.56 24.82 23.37
N SER A 138 34.65 24.81 22.59
CA SER A 138 35.94 25.32 23.06
C SER A 138 35.92 26.84 23.23
N ASN A 139 35.23 27.58 22.36
CA ASN A 139 35.09 29.03 22.49
C ASN A 139 34.20 29.43 23.68
N ILE A 140 33.13 28.67 23.95
CA ILE A 140 32.26 28.88 25.13
C ILE A 140 33.02 28.54 26.44
N LYS A 141 33.89 27.52 26.44
CA LYS A 141 34.78 27.23 27.58
C LYS A 141 35.92 28.23 27.79
N ILE A 142 36.24 29.05 26.77
CA ILE A 142 37.21 30.14 26.90
C ILE A 142 36.51 31.40 27.45
N GLU A 143 35.22 31.60 27.16
CA GLU A 143 34.43 32.74 27.68
C GLU A 143 33.90 32.51 29.11
N GLU A 144 33.70 31.28 29.57
CA GLU A 144 33.29 30.98 30.97
C GLU A 144 34.46 30.93 31.99
N ASN A 145 35.71 31.17 31.57
CA ASN A 145 36.89 31.24 32.44
C ASN A 145 37.49 32.66 32.56
N PHE A 146 36.73 33.70 32.18
CA PHE A 146 37.11 35.11 32.29
C PHE A 146 36.15 35.94 33.15
N GLU A 147 35.79 35.43 34.33
CA GLU A 147 35.30 36.23 35.47
C GLU A 147 35.94 35.74 36.77
N GLU A 148 37.27 35.72 36.84
CA GLU A 148 38.00 35.67 38.12
C GLU A 148 39.48 36.04 37.87
N ASN A 149 39.80 37.33 38.02
CA ASN A 149 41.02 37.90 38.60
C ASN A 149 41.26 39.32 38.09
N GLU A 150 40.78 40.30 38.86
CA GLU A 150 41.47 41.58 38.96
C GLU A 150 42.84 41.34 39.62
N ASN A 151 43.92 41.50 38.86
CA ASN A 151 45.03 42.37 39.26
C ASN A 151 46.16 42.37 38.23
N GLN A 152 46.61 43.59 37.96
CA GLN A 152 47.97 43.99 37.58
C GLN A 152 48.48 43.78 36.13
N ILE A 153 48.74 44.96 35.54
CA ILE A 153 49.94 45.36 34.78
C ILE A 153 49.75 45.62 33.28
N LYS A 154 50.10 46.88 32.95
CA LYS A 154 50.35 47.51 31.65
C LYS A 154 51.27 46.66 30.74
N ILE A 155 51.06 46.71 29.43
CA ILE A 155 51.96 47.31 28.43
C ILE A 155 51.48 46.96 27.01
N GLU A 156 51.66 47.97 26.16
CA GLU A 156 51.54 48.10 24.71
C GLU A 156 52.07 46.98 23.80
N GLU A 157 51.67 47.15 22.53
CA GLU A 157 52.40 46.89 21.28
C GLU A 157 52.09 45.63 20.45
N ASN A 158 51.44 45.90 19.31
CA ASN A 158 51.81 45.52 17.93
C ASN A 158 52.88 44.43 17.79
N LEU A 159 52.61 43.46 16.89
CA LEU A 159 53.52 43.11 15.79
C LEU A 159 52.89 42.08 14.84
N GLU A 160 52.77 42.48 13.58
CA GLU A 160 52.69 41.62 12.41
C GLU A 160 53.97 40.79 12.25
N ILE A 161 53.87 39.49 11.93
CA ILE A 161 54.82 38.72 11.11
C ILE A 161 53.99 37.63 10.40
N LYS A 162 53.63 37.72 9.12
CA LYS A 162 54.38 37.57 7.85
C LYS A 162 55.02 36.19 7.60
N ASN A 163 54.77 35.73 6.37
CA ASN A 163 55.63 34.91 5.51
C ASN A 163 55.64 33.39 5.79
N GLU A 164 55.72 32.49 4.80
CA GLU A 164 55.90 32.55 3.34
C GLU A 164 55.59 31.11 2.86
N GLU A 165 54.78 30.93 1.82
CA GLU A 165 55.20 30.63 0.44
C GLU A 165 56.01 29.33 0.24
N ASN A 166 55.44 28.43 -0.57
CA ASN A 166 55.97 28.03 -1.89
C ASN A 166 55.00 27.02 -2.52
N ASP A 167 54.17 27.42 -3.49
CA ASP A 167 54.40 27.38 -4.97
C ASP A 167 54.76 25.97 -5.46
N ILE A 168 53.98 25.35 -6.36
CA ILE A 168 54.06 25.44 -7.84
C ILE A 168 52.66 25.12 -8.44
N LYS A 169 51.85 26.06 -8.98
CA LYS A 169 51.83 26.71 -10.34
C LYS A 169 51.76 25.73 -11.52
N ILE A 170 50.64 25.62 -12.27
CA ILE A 170 50.30 26.32 -13.54
C ILE A 170 49.27 25.41 -14.27
N LYS A 171 48.25 25.80 -15.04
CA LYS A 171 47.68 27.05 -15.60
C LYS A 171 46.31 26.66 -16.19
N LEU A 172 45.32 27.55 -16.16
CA LEU A 172 44.30 27.68 -17.22
C LEU A 172 43.67 29.08 -17.09
N ASP A 173 43.94 29.95 -18.06
CA ASP A 173 43.07 31.02 -18.59
C ASP A 173 43.82 31.74 -19.72
N PRO A 174 43.22 32.55 -20.63
CA PRO A 174 41.84 33.07 -20.66
C PRO A 174 41.16 33.10 -22.06
N ASP A 175 39.88 33.49 -22.07
CA ASP A 175 39.07 34.10 -23.16
C ASP A 175 37.74 33.33 -23.37
N ILE A 176 36.51 33.81 -23.17
CA ILE A 176 35.91 35.16 -23.06
C ILE A 176 34.55 35.02 -22.35
N LYS A 177 34.20 36.05 -21.58
CA LYS A 177 32.99 36.23 -20.75
C LYS A 177 31.68 36.31 -21.56
N ILE A 178 30.60 35.71 -21.04
CA ILE A 178 29.22 36.22 -21.22
C ILE A 178 28.53 36.24 -19.86
N GLU A 179 27.97 37.41 -19.53
CA GLU A 179 27.32 37.77 -18.27
C GLU A 179 26.15 36.82 -17.91
N ILE A 180 26.22 36.24 -16.71
CA ILE A 180 25.09 35.59 -16.05
C ILE A 180 24.52 36.60 -15.04
N LYS A 181 23.26 36.99 -15.23
CA LYS A 181 22.49 37.69 -14.21
C LYS A 181 22.40 36.81 -12.96
N GLN A 182 22.82 37.36 -11.83
CA GLN A 182 22.62 36.78 -10.51
C GLN A 182 21.13 36.61 -10.22
N GLU A 183 20.69 35.37 -10.04
CA GLU A 183 19.68 34.98 -9.05
C GLU A 183 20.14 33.64 -8.43
N ASP A 184 20.01 33.55 -7.11
CA ASP A 184 20.63 32.57 -6.18
C ASP A 184 20.61 31.09 -6.60
N GLU A 185 21.80 30.48 -6.70
CA GLU A 185 22.00 29.03 -6.86
C GLU A 185 22.16 28.28 -5.52
N SER A 186 21.38 28.62 -4.49
CA SER A 186 21.24 27.78 -3.29
C SER A 186 20.06 26.79 -3.37
N SER A 187 19.58 26.44 -4.58
CA SER A 187 18.40 25.58 -4.76
C SER A 187 18.60 24.39 -5.72
N ARG A 188 19.82 24.06 -6.16
CA ARG A 188 20.05 23.00 -7.17
C ARG A 188 20.57 21.64 -6.68
N PHE A 189 20.42 21.33 -5.39
CA PHE A 189 20.70 19.98 -4.87
C PHE A 189 19.45 19.20 -4.42
N ILE A 190 18.36 19.26 -5.20
CA ILE A 190 17.22 18.34 -5.06
C ILE A 190 16.74 17.88 -6.45
N SER A 191 17.50 16.97 -7.05
CA SER A 191 17.05 16.06 -8.11
C SER A 191 17.98 14.84 -8.01
N ASP A 192 17.55 13.62 -7.66
CA ASP A 192 16.63 12.85 -8.50
C ASP A 192 16.02 11.63 -7.77
N LYS A 193 15.60 11.80 -6.51
CA LYS A 193 14.76 10.83 -5.78
C LYS A 193 13.51 11.53 -5.26
N ARG A 194 12.35 10.88 -5.45
CA ARG A 194 10.99 11.28 -5.07
C ARG A 194 10.27 12.17 -6.09
N ARG A 195 9.51 11.52 -6.98
CA ARG A 195 8.23 12.10 -7.39
C ARG A 195 7.34 12.12 -6.15
N ARG A 196 7.41 13.19 -5.34
CA ARG A 196 6.20 13.63 -4.64
C ARG A 196 5.16 13.78 -5.73
N ALA A 197 4.12 12.97 -5.71
CA ALA A 197 3.00 13.31 -6.55
C ALA A 197 2.46 14.63 -5.98
N ASN A 198 2.45 15.67 -6.82
CA ASN A 198 2.15 17.04 -6.42
C ASN A 198 0.63 17.18 -6.21
N TRP A 199 0.11 16.42 -5.24
CA TRP A 199 -1.28 16.41 -4.85
C TRP A 199 -1.57 17.70 -4.12
N LYS A 200 -2.61 18.43 -4.55
CA LYS A 200 -2.96 19.65 -3.86
C LYS A 200 -3.66 19.32 -2.54
N GLU A 201 -3.30 20.04 -1.49
CA GLU A 201 -3.85 19.84 -0.14
C GLU A 201 -5.38 20.02 -0.09
N ASP A 202 -5.93 20.95 -0.88
CA ASP A 202 -7.38 21.17 -1.00
C ASP A 202 -8.12 19.97 -1.64
N GLU A 203 -7.39 19.11 -2.37
CA GLU A 203 -7.93 17.86 -2.89
C GLU A 203 -7.82 16.73 -1.87
N LEU A 204 -6.68 16.61 -1.18
CA LEU A 204 -6.44 15.59 -0.17
C LEU A 204 -7.37 15.73 1.05
N SER A 205 -7.59 16.96 1.51
CA SER A 205 -8.47 17.30 2.65
C SER A 205 -9.93 16.86 2.47
N LYS A 206 -10.37 16.57 1.23
CA LYS A 206 -11.69 15.99 0.94
C LYS A 206 -11.80 14.52 1.35
N PHE A 207 -10.69 13.87 1.69
CA PHE A 207 -10.62 12.43 1.97
C PHE A 207 -10.27 12.16 3.44
N LYS A 208 -10.95 11.16 4.02
CA LYS A 208 -10.85 10.83 5.44
C LYS A 208 -9.45 10.39 5.88
N PHE A 209 -8.72 9.70 5.01
CA PHE A 209 -7.34 9.31 5.32
C PHE A 209 -6.43 10.53 5.57
N TYR A 210 -6.69 11.68 4.95
CA TYR A 210 -5.89 12.89 5.09
C TYR A 210 -6.26 13.70 6.34
N THR A 211 -7.55 13.87 6.63
CA THR A 211 -7.96 14.72 7.78
C THR A 211 -7.62 14.11 9.13
N GLY A 212 -7.49 12.77 9.24
CA GLY A 212 -7.09 12.11 10.49
C GLY A 212 -8.18 12.14 11.56
N LYS A 213 -8.19 11.10 12.41
CA LYS A 213 -9.13 10.78 13.49
C LYS A 213 -10.63 10.99 13.25
N GLN A 214 -11.37 9.89 13.37
CA GLN A 214 -12.65 9.93 14.07
C GLN A 214 -12.37 10.61 15.41
N SER A 215 -13.10 11.68 15.73
CA SER A 215 -13.21 12.05 17.14
C SER A 215 -13.62 10.77 17.87
N ILE A 216 -12.81 10.31 18.84
CA ILE A 216 -13.19 9.22 19.77
C ILE A 216 -14.49 9.57 20.51
N ASP A 217 -14.88 10.84 20.44
CA ASP A 217 -16.14 11.40 20.89
C ASP A 217 -16.78 12.18 19.72
N ASN A 218 -17.25 11.50 18.66
CA ASN A 218 -18.02 12.24 17.65
C ASN A 218 -19.30 12.68 18.35
N LYS A 219 -19.53 13.99 18.40
CA LYS A 219 -20.70 14.60 19.05
C LYS A 219 -22.03 14.01 18.56
N ASN A 220 -22.03 13.36 17.39
CA ASN A 220 -23.17 12.76 16.71
C ASN A 220 -23.10 11.23 16.60
N ASP A 221 -22.27 10.56 17.41
CA ASP A 221 -22.06 9.10 17.33
C ASP A 221 -23.35 8.30 17.47
N HIS A 222 -24.27 8.71 18.34
CA HIS A 222 -25.59 8.08 18.45
C HIS A 222 -26.35 8.04 17.12
N ILE A 223 -26.40 9.14 16.37
CA ILE A 223 -27.05 9.20 15.03
C ILE A 223 -26.29 8.32 14.03
N ILE A 224 -24.96 8.37 14.07
CA ILE A 224 -24.09 7.63 13.16
C ILE A 224 -24.28 6.13 13.34
N GLN A 225 -24.23 5.63 14.58
CA GLN A 225 -24.37 4.21 14.90
C GLN A 225 -25.69 3.66 14.36
N MET A 226 -26.78 4.39 14.56
CA MET A 226 -28.11 3.96 14.12
C MET A 226 -28.28 3.99 12.60
N LEU A 227 -27.73 5.00 11.91
CA LEU A 227 -27.72 5.02 10.45
C LEU A 227 -26.77 3.96 9.88
N GLU A 228 -25.68 3.63 10.57
CA GLU A 228 -24.77 2.55 10.20
C GLU A 228 -25.45 1.18 10.30
N GLU A 229 -26.24 0.96 11.35
CA GLU A 229 -27.06 -0.23 11.49
C GLU A 229 -28.07 -0.37 10.36
N LEU A 230 -28.82 0.69 10.03
CA LEU A 230 -29.71 0.69 8.85
C LEU A 230 -28.94 0.37 7.57
N LYS A 231 -27.82 1.04 7.33
CA LYS A 231 -26.96 0.80 6.16
C LYS A 231 -26.51 -0.66 6.10
N ASN A 232 -26.13 -1.27 7.22
CA ASN A 232 -25.70 -2.66 7.29
C ASN A 232 -26.88 -3.61 6.97
N ASN A 233 -28.07 -3.34 7.51
CA ASN A 233 -29.29 -4.08 7.19
C ASN A 233 -29.60 -4.04 5.69
N TYR A 234 -29.54 -2.87 5.06
CA TYR A 234 -29.75 -2.75 3.62
C TYR A 234 -28.61 -3.32 2.78
N THR A 235 -27.40 -3.43 3.33
CA THR A 235 -26.27 -4.14 2.69
C THR A 235 -26.57 -5.63 2.58
N ILE A 236 -27.09 -6.24 3.65
CA ILE A 236 -27.54 -7.63 3.66
C ILE A 236 -28.67 -7.84 2.64
N LEU A 237 -29.60 -6.89 2.56
CA LEU A 237 -30.72 -6.91 1.60
C LEU A 237 -30.33 -6.51 0.16
N LYS A 238 -29.06 -6.15 -0.08
CA LYS A 238 -28.51 -5.73 -1.39
C LYS A 238 -29.19 -4.50 -2.01
N ASP A 239 -29.74 -3.60 -1.19
CA ASP A 239 -30.36 -2.35 -1.66
C ASP A 239 -29.32 -1.24 -1.88
N LYS A 240 -28.72 -1.23 -3.08
CA LYS A 240 -27.64 -0.29 -3.45
C LYS A 240 -28.02 1.18 -3.27
N GLY A 241 -29.28 1.55 -3.55
CA GLY A 241 -29.73 2.94 -3.47
C GLY A 241 -29.72 3.46 -2.03
N ARG A 242 -30.32 2.69 -1.12
CA ARG A 242 -30.36 3.04 0.30
C ARG A 242 -28.98 2.98 0.95
N ILE A 243 -28.16 1.99 0.60
CA ILE A 243 -26.77 1.89 1.08
C ILE A 243 -26.00 3.19 0.76
N ILE A 244 -26.04 3.64 -0.50
CA ILE A 244 -25.34 4.87 -0.93
C ILE A 244 -25.91 6.09 -0.21
N GLY A 245 -27.25 6.17 -0.09
CA GLY A 245 -27.92 7.25 0.63
C GLY A 245 -27.49 7.38 2.09
N TYR A 246 -27.44 6.26 2.83
CA TYR A 246 -26.99 6.26 4.22
C TYR A 246 -25.49 6.50 4.35
N GLN A 247 -24.65 5.92 3.48
CA GLN A 247 -23.20 6.20 3.46
C GLN A 247 -22.90 7.69 3.34
N LYS A 248 -23.60 8.36 2.42
CA LYS A 248 -23.53 9.79 2.19
C LYS A 248 -23.96 10.59 3.42
N ALA A 249 -25.10 10.25 4.02
CA ALA A 249 -25.60 10.92 5.21
C ALA A 249 -24.70 10.73 6.43
N ILE A 250 -24.25 9.49 6.70
CA ILE A 250 -23.29 9.19 7.77
C ILE A 250 -22.03 10.02 7.61
N SER A 251 -21.49 10.11 6.38
CA SER A 251 -20.30 10.92 6.12
C SER A 251 -20.53 12.41 6.39
N ALA A 252 -21.70 12.94 6.04
CA ALA A 252 -22.06 14.33 6.29
C ALA A 252 -22.19 14.60 7.81
N ILE A 253 -22.92 13.75 8.53
CA ILE A 253 -23.14 13.86 9.98
C ILE A 253 -21.83 13.71 10.76
N ARG A 254 -21.00 12.75 10.36
CA ARG A 254 -19.67 12.53 10.97
C ARG A 254 -18.76 13.74 10.81
N SER A 255 -18.96 14.55 9.77
CA SER A 255 -18.17 15.76 9.49
C SER A 255 -18.84 17.04 10.01
N PHE A 256 -19.99 16.93 10.68
CA PHE A 256 -20.73 18.08 11.18
C PHE A 256 -20.00 18.64 12.43
N PRO A 257 -19.74 19.97 12.49
CA PRO A 257 -18.81 20.55 13.49
C PRO A 257 -19.36 20.54 14.92
N GLU A 258 -20.68 20.52 15.05
CA GLU A 258 -21.39 20.65 16.32
C GLU A 258 -22.22 19.40 16.64
N LYS A 259 -22.75 19.36 17.87
CA LYS A 259 -23.75 18.36 18.22
C LYS A 259 -25.05 18.73 17.52
N ILE A 260 -25.61 17.77 16.79
CA ILE A 260 -26.92 17.91 16.16
C ILE A 260 -27.95 17.66 17.26
N THR A 261 -28.72 18.68 17.57
CA THR A 261 -29.83 18.67 18.52
C THR A 261 -31.18 18.90 17.84
N SER A 262 -31.19 19.40 16.60
CA SER A 262 -32.39 19.55 15.79
C SER A 262 -32.10 19.39 14.29
N ILE A 263 -33.13 19.00 13.52
CA ILE A 263 -32.99 18.81 12.07
C ILE A 263 -32.80 20.11 11.29
N GLU A 264 -33.11 21.26 11.89
CA GLU A 264 -32.89 22.59 11.32
C GLU A 264 -31.41 22.81 11.01
N GLN A 265 -30.50 22.31 11.86
CA GLN A 265 -29.05 22.35 11.67
C GLN A 265 -28.60 21.59 10.41
N LEU A 266 -29.41 20.65 9.93
CA LEU A 266 -29.11 19.80 8.78
C LEU A 266 -29.85 20.24 7.50
N LYS A 267 -30.72 21.25 7.57
CA LYS A 267 -31.39 21.79 6.38
C LYS A 267 -30.34 22.41 5.45
N GLY A 268 -30.32 21.96 4.20
CA GLY A 268 -29.35 22.43 3.21
C GLY A 268 -27.99 21.72 3.26
N VAL A 269 -27.77 20.79 4.19
CA VAL A 269 -26.56 19.93 4.16
C VAL A 269 -26.64 19.03 2.94
N ASN A 270 -25.76 19.29 1.96
CA ASN A 270 -25.60 18.46 0.79
C ASN A 270 -25.35 17.01 1.24
N GLN A 271 -26.00 16.05 0.55
CA GLN A 271 -25.93 14.59 0.80
C GLN A 271 -26.93 14.02 1.82
N ILE A 272 -27.73 14.84 2.52
CA ILE A 272 -28.82 14.36 3.39
C ILE A 272 -30.18 14.62 2.72
N GLY A 273 -30.86 13.55 2.30
CA GLY A 273 -32.19 13.65 1.68
C GLY A 273 -33.32 13.76 2.70
N LYS A 274 -34.51 14.19 2.24
CA LYS A 274 -35.73 14.36 3.07
C LYS A 274 -36.06 13.13 3.93
N GLN A 275 -35.96 11.93 3.37
CA GLN A 275 -36.25 10.69 4.10
C GLN A 275 -35.21 10.35 5.16
N THR A 276 -33.96 10.80 4.99
CA THR A 276 -32.90 10.61 5.99
C THR A 276 -33.02 11.66 7.08
N LEU A 277 -33.35 12.91 6.75
CA LEU A 277 -33.69 13.94 7.72
C LEU A 277 -34.82 13.50 8.65
N GLN A 278 -35.88 12.88 8.12
CA GLN A 278 -36.97 12.39 8.95
C GLN A 278 -36.52 11.31 9.95
N LYS A 279 -35.56 10.46 9.56
CA LYS A 279 -34.98 9.44 10.45
C LYS A 279 -34.09 10.05 11.51
N ILE A 280 -33.32 11.07 11.14
CA ILE A 280 -32.51 11.82 12.12
C ILE A 280 -33.42 12.52 13.13
N LYS A 281 -34.53 13.11 12.66
CA LYS A 281 -35.55 13.69 13.54
C LYS A 281 -36.03 12.68 14.59
N GLU A 282 -36.41 11.49 14.12
CA GLU A 282 -36.84 10.39 14.98
C GLU A 282 -35.77 10.01 16.01
N ILE A 283 -34.52 9.79 15.58
CA ILE A 283 -33.40 9.48 16.48
C ILE A 283 -33.24 10.55 17.57
N LEU A 284 -33.34 11.83 17.21
CA LEU A 284 -33.21 12.93 18.16
C LEU A 284 -34.37 13.00 19.16
N GLU A 285 -35.58 12.63 18.73
CA GLU A 285 -36.80 12.67 19.55
C GLU A 285 -36.93 11.45 20.46
N THR A 286 -36.57 10.26 19.99
CA THR A 286 -36.83 8.99 20.69
C THR A 286 -35.56 8.31 21.21
N GLY A 287 -34.39 8.70 20.72
CA GLY A 287 -33.14 7.96 20.94
C GLY A 287 -33.06 6.64 20.16
N SER A 288 -34.09 6.30 19.37
CA SER A 288 -34.17 5.04 18.63
C SER A 288 -34.70 5.22 17.20
N LEU A 289 -34.80 4.12 16.44
CA LEU A 289 -35.30 4.11 15.06
C LEU A 289 -36.26 2.94 14.95
N SER A 290 -37.54 3.25 14.89
CA SER A 290 -38.62 2.26 14.67
C SER A 290 -38.35 1.39 13.45
N ARG A 291 -37.70 1.95 12.42
CA ARG A 291 -37.34 1.18 11.22
C ARG A 291 -36.24 0.15 11.47
N VAL A 292 -35.29 0.42 12.36
CA VAL A 292 -34.27 -0.57 12.77
C VAL A 292 -34.95 -1.68 13.54
N GLU A 293 -35.75 -1.30 14.55
CA GLU A 293 -36.51 -2.23 15.39
C GLU A 293 -37.42 -3.14 14.55
N ALA A 294 -38.21 -2.56 13.64
CA ALA A 294 -39.06 -3.32 12.72
C ALA A 294 -38.29 -4.15 11.68
N MET A 295 -37.02 -3.82 11.40
CA MET A 295 -36.16 -4.65 10.54
C MET A 295 -35.57 -5.83 11.33
N ASP A 296 -35.27 -5.64 12.61
CA ASP A 296 -34.78 -6.70 13.48
C ASP A 296 -35.88 -7.71 13.84
N GLU A 297 -37.13 -7.25 13.94
CA GLU A 297 -38.32 -8.11 14.04
C GLU A 297 -38.60 -8.91 12.76
N HIS A 298 -38.03 -8.50 11.62
CA HIS A 298 -38.25 -9.18 10.35
C HIS A 298 -37.45 -10.50 10.32
N GLU A 299 -38.12 -11.63 10.57
CA GLU A 299 -37.56 -12.99 10.71
C GLU A 299 -36.44 -13.29 9.69
N ARG A 300 -36.67 -12.96 8.40
CA ARG A 300 -35.67 -13.15 7.33
C ARG A 300 -34.36 -12.37 7.55
N LEU A 301 -34.41 -11.12 7.98
CA LEU A 301 -33.20 -10.32 8.18
C LEU A 301 -32.42 -10.81 9.40
N GLY A 302 -33.13 -11.14 10.48
CA GLY A 302 -32.54 -11.76 11.67
C GLY A 302 -31.80 -13.05 11.33
N GLN A 303 -32.42 -13.94 10.54
CA GLN A 303 -31.78 -15.17 10.05
C GLN A 303 -30.54 -14.88 9.19
N LEU A 304 -30.62 -13.92 8.26
CA LEU A 304 -29.47 -13.56 7.43
C LEU A 304 -28.31 -13.02 8.27
N LYS A 305 -28.58 -12.13 9.24
CA LYS A 305 -27.56 -11.64 10.19
C LYS A 305 -26.93 -12.81 10.95
N LEU A 306 -27.76 -13.69 11.50
CA LEU A 306 -27.32 -14.84 12.28
C LEU A 306 -26.40 -15.77 11.47
N PHE A 307 -26.76 -16.07 10.22
CA PHE A 307 -25.99 -16.99 9.38
C PHE A 307 -24.72 -16.36 8.81
N LEU A 308 -24.69 -15.04 8.62
CA LEU A 308 -23.47 -14.32 8.20
C LEU A 308 -22.36 -14.31 9.26
N ASN A 309 -22.70 -14.62 10.51
CA ASN A 309 -21.71 -14.81 11.58
C ASN A 309 -20.98 -16.15 11.48
N ILE A 310 -21.47 -17.11 10.68
CA ILE A 310 -20.76 -18.37 10.44
C ILE A 310 -19.57 -18.06 9.55
N TRP A 311 -18.35 -18.32 10.04
CA TRP A 311 -17.15 -18.04 9.27
C TRP A 311 -17.15 -18.80 7.93
N GLY A 312 -16.81 -18.11 6.84
CA GLY A 312 -16.87 -18.64 5.48
C GLY A 312 -18.26 -18.59 4.82
N VAL A 313 -19.33 -18.23 5.53
CA VAL A 313 -20.67 -18.04 4.96
C VAL A 313 -20.85 -16.59 4.49
N GLY A 314 -20.89 -16.40 3.17
CA GLY A 314 -21.25 -15.12 2.56
C GLY A 314 -22.76 -14.97 2.32
N THR A 315 -23.17 -13.82 1.79
CA THR A 315 -24.59 -13.48 1.56
C THR A 315 -25.35 -14.51 0.73
N GLU A 316 -24.71 -15.14 -0.26
CA GLU A 316 -25.36 -16.13 -1.13
C GLU A 316 -25.68 -17.43 -0.39
N ALA A 317 -24.73 -17.92 0.43
CA ALA A 317 -24.92 -19.10 1.25
C ALA A 317 -25.95 -18.84 2.35
N ALA A 318 -25.91 -17.68 3.00
CA ALA A 318 -26.92 -17.24 3.97
C ALA A 318 -28.33 -17.17 3.35
N GLU A 319 -28.48 -16.59 2.16
CA GLU A 319 -29.75 -16.59 1.43
C GLU A 319 -30.23 -18.00 1.05
N LYS A 320 -29.31 -18.92 0.77
CA LYS A 320 -29.63 -20.32 0.47
C LYS A 320 -30.10 -21.08 1.71
N LEU A 321 -29.50 -20.83 2.88
CA LEU A 321 -29.94 -21.37 4.17
C LEU A 321 -31.38 -20.94 4.48
N VAL A 322 -31.67 -19.64 4.39
CA VAL A 322 -33.02 -19.10 4.61
C VAL A 322 -34.02 -19.72 3.64
N ARG A 323 -33.69 -19.83 2.34
CA ARG A 323 -34.57 -20.46 1.34
C ARG A 323 -34.83 -21.95 1.62
N LYS A 324 -33.88 -22.64 2.24
CA LYS A 324 -34.03 -24.04 2.67
C LYS A 324 -34.77 -24.19 4.01
N GLY A 325 -35.19 -23.09 4.64
CA GLY A 325 -35.99 -23.11 5.87
C GLY A 325 -35.18 -23.21 7.16
N TYR A 326 -33.86 -23.06 7.12
CA TYR A 326 -33.06 -22.96 8.34
C TYR A 326 -33.41 -21.68 9.09
N LYS A 327 -33.60 -21.78 10.42
CA LYS A 327 -33.94 -20.63 11.27
C LYS A 327 -32.90 -20.30 12.33
N THR A 328 -32.21 -21.31 12.87
CA THR A 328 -31.23 -21.13 13.96
C THR A 328 -29.91 -21.82 13.66
N ILE A 329 -28.86 -21.48 14.42
CA ILE A 329 -27.54 -22.12 14.29
C ILE A 329 -27.62 -23.59 14.71
N GLU A 330 -28.41 -23.92 15.72
CA GLU A 330 -28.60 -25.29 16.23
C GLU A 330 -29.22 -26.19 15.16
N MET A 331 -30.17 -25.67 14.37
CA MET A 331 -30.73 -26.41 13.23
C MET A 331 -29.65 -26.72 12.18
N ILE A 332 -28.74 -25.77 11.92
CA ILE A 332 -27.64 -25.96 10.97
C ILE A 332 -26.61 -26.93 11.55
N LYS A 333 -26.27 -26.85 12.85
CA LYS A 333 -25.36 -27.78 13.54
C LYS A 333 -25.92 -29.21 13.55
N ALA A 334 -27.22 -29.37 13.80
CA ALA A 334 -27.90 -30.67 13.82
C ALA A 334 -28.02 -31.30 12.42
N ASN A 335 -28.24 -30.47 11.39
CA ASN A 335 -28.36 -30.92 10.00
C ASN A 335 -27.53 -30.02 9.06
N PRO A 336 -26.19 -30.16 9.05
CA PRO A 336 -25.31 -29.33 8.23
C PRO A 336 -25.66 -29.43 6.75
N PRO A 337 -25.80 -28.31 6.01
CA PRO A 337 -26.18 -28.37 4.62
C PRO A 337 -25.08 -28.97 3.73
N ASP A 338 -25.45 -29.85 2.81
CA ASP A 338 -24.49 -30.51 1.88
C ASP A 338 -23.71 -29.55 0.98
N PHE A 339 -24.20 -28.32 0.80
CA PHE A 339 -23.53 -27.31 -0.01
C PHE A 339 -22.46 -26.53 0.77
N PHE A 340 -22.29 -26.79 2.06
CA PHE A 340 -21.20 -26.21 2.83
C PHE A 340 -19.87 -26.85 2.39
N ASN A 341 -18.90 -25.99 2.07
CA ASN A 341 -17.52 -26.44 1.91
C ASN A 341 -16.87 -26.71 3.28
N GLU A 342 -15.68 -27.32 3.28
CA GLU A 342 -14.97 -27.68 4.52
C GLU A 342 -14.72 -26.47 5.43
N ASN A 343 -14.37 -25.33 4.84
CA ASN A 343 -14.16 -24.08 5.56
C ASN A 343 -15.42 -23.58 6.29
N GLN A 344 -16.59 -23.70 5.65
CA GLN A 344 -17.89 -23.37 6.25
C GLN A 344 -18.29 -24.36 7.34
N LYS A 345 -17.94 -25.64 7.19
CA LYS A 345 -18.17 -26.65 8.25
C LYS A 345 -17.33 -26.37 9.49
N ILE A 346 -16.06 -26.00 9.32
CA ILE A 346 -15.18 -25.57 10.42
C ILE A 346 -15.76 -24.30 11.07
N GLY A 347 -16.16 -23.30 10.28
CA GLY A 347 -16.77 -22.08 10.78
C GLY A 347 -18.07 -22.30 11.55
N LEU A 348 -18.86 -23.33 11.19
CA LEU A 348 -20.06 -23.74 11.91
C LEU A 348 -19.72 -24.48 13.22
N ALA A 349 -18.73 -25.37 13.19
CA ALA A 349 -18.29 -26.14 14.35
C ALA A 349 -17.72 -25.23 15.45
N LEU A 350 -16.99 -24.19 15.05
CA LEU A 350 -16.34 -23.24 15.95
C LEU A 350 -17.10 -21.91 16.10
N TYR A 351 -18.39 -21.89 15.75
CA TYR A 351 -19.20 -20.68 15.66
C TYR A 351 -19.13 -19.81 16.92
N ASP A 352 -19.34 -20.41 18.09
CA ASP A 352 -19.41 -19.68 19.35
C ASP A 352 -18.03 -19.12 19.75
N GLU A 353 -16.96 -19.91 19.56
CA GLU A 353 -15.60 -19.48 19.89
C GLU A 353 -15.08 -18.37 18.96
N LEU A 354 -15.41 -18.44 17.66
CA LEU A 354 -14.96 -17.45 16.67
C LEU A 354 -15.72 -16.12 16.73
N LEU A 355 -16.87 -16.09 17.40
CA LEU A 355 -17.60 -14.85 17.68
C LEU A 355 -16.97 -14.02 18.78
N GLU A 356 -16.30 -14.68 19.73
CA GLU A 356 -15.65 -14.02 20.86
C GLU A 356 -14.46 -13.17 20.41
N LYS A 357 -14.40 -11.93 20.91
CA LYS A 357 -13.26 -11.05 20.66
C LYS A 357 -12.00 -11.55 21.39
N ILE A 358 -10.85 -11.27 20.81
CA ILE A 358 -9.55 -11.73 21.31
C ILE A 358 -8.93 -10.62 22.16
N PRO A 359 -8.66 -10.85 23.46
CA PRO A 359 -7.90 -9.92 24.30
C PRO A 359 -6.51 -9.65 23.74
N ARG A 360 -6.03 -8.41 23.88
CA ARG A 360 -4.72 -7.99 23.36
C ARG A 360 -3.55 -8.86 23.84
N GLU A 361 -3.57 -9.30 25.10
CA GLU A 361 -2.51 -10.18 25.64
C GLU A 361 -2.52 -11.56 24.97
N GLU A 362 -3.70 -12.11 24.66
CA GLU A 362 -3.80 -13.39 23.93
C GLU A 362 -3.27 -13.26 22.49
N VAL A 363 -3.58 -12.14 21.81
CA VAL A 363 -3.01 -11.84 20.48
C VAL A 363 -1.49 -11.77 20.54
N LYS A 364 -0.93 -11.11 21.56
CA LYS A 364 0.50 -10.98 21.78
C LYS A 364 1.16 -12.35 21.97
N GLU A 365 0.62 -13.17 22.87
CA GLU A 365 1.19 -14.50 23.14
C GLU A 365 1.22 -15.39 21.88
N ILE A 366 0.11 -15.46 21.14
CA ILE A 366 0.04 -16.25 19.89
C ILE A 366 1.02 -15.69 18.85
N SER A 367 1.09 -14.37 18.70
CA SER A 367 1.99 -13.72 17.74
C SER A 367 3.46 -13.95 18.05
N GLU A 368 3.86 -13.89 19.32
CA GLU A 368 5.23 -14.13 19.76
C GLU A 368 5.64 -15.58 19.54
N LYS A 369 4.75 -16.55 19.79
CA LYS A 369 5.00 -17.97 19.48
C LYS A 369 5.20 -18.19 17.99
N ILE A 370 4.33 -17.63 17.15
CA ILE A 370 4.43 -17.74 15.68
C ILE A 370 5.74 -17.10 15.19
N THR A 371 6.07 -15.91 15.69
CA THR A 371 7.27 -15.16 15.29
C THR A 371 8.54 -15.93 15.64
N LYS A 372 8.64 -16.49 16.86
CA LYS A 372 9.80 -17.31 17.26
C LYS A 372 10.03 -18.52 16.37
N VAL A 373 8.95 -19.21 15.96
CA VAL A 373 9.06 -20.36 15.04
C VAL A 373 9.45 -19.88 13.64
N ALA A 374 8.91 -18.76 13.17
CA ALA A 374 9.27 -18.22 11.85
C ALA A 374 10.75 -17.77 11.80
N GLU A 375 11.25 -17.13 12.85
CA GLU A 375 12.65 -16.70 12.97
C GLU A 375 13.61 -17.89 13.01
N SER A 376 13.27 -18.98 13.73
CA SER A 376 14.12 -20.17 13.76
C SER A 376 14.21 -20.87 12.39
N LEU A 377 13.18 -20.74 11.56
CA LEU A 377 13.13 -21.24 10.19
C LEU A 377 13.76 -20.30 9.16
N ALA A 378 14.18 -19.09 9.55
CA ALA A 378 14.74 -18.08 8.65
C ALA A 378 16.17 -18.41 8.18
N ASN A 379 16.80 -19.48 8.69
CA ASN A 379 18.13 -19.97 8.29
C ASN A 379 19.22 -18.88 8.31
N GLY A 380 19.25 -18.07 9.36
CA GLY A 380 20.22 -16.98 9.55
C GLY A 380 19.94 -15.71 8.74
N ARG A 381 18.86 -15.68 7.95
CA ARG A 381 18.39 -14.46 7.28
C ARG A 381 17.58 -13.61 8.24
N GLN A 382 17.66 -12.30 8.09
CA GLN A 382 16.86 -11.37 8.89
C GLN A 382 15.40 -11.39 8.42
N LEU A 383 14.52 -11.94 9.26
CA LEU A 383 13.08 -11.95 9.06
C LEU A 383 12.43 -10.90 9.98
N THR A 384 11.63 -10.02 9.41
CA THR A 384 10.78 -9.09 10.15
C THR A 384 9.37 -9.66 10.19
N ALA A 385 8.75 -9.74 11.37
CA ALA A 385 7.36 -10.12 11.57
C ALA A 385 6.63 -9.06 12.41
N ILE A 386 5.52 -8.53 11.90
CA ILE A 386 4.72 -7.50 12.55
C ILE A 386 3.27 -7.96 12.67
N THR A 387 2.75 -8.00 13.90
CA THR A 387 1.31 -8.16 14.15
C THR A 387 0.57 -6.89 13.72
N CYS A 388 -0.34 -7.02 12.77
CA CYS A 388 -1.04 -5.96 12.07
C CYS A 388 -2.47 -5.77 12.61
N GLY A 389 -3.38 -5.27 11.78
CA GLY A 389 -4.80 -5.22 12.06
C GLY A 389 -5.17 -4.29 13.22
N SER A 390 -6.26 -4.65 13.89
CA SER A 390 -6.75 -3.91 15.06
C SER A 390 -5.76 -3.90 16.22
N TYR A 391 -4.92 -4.93 16.33
CA TYR A 391 -3.84 -5.00 17.32
C TYR A 391 -2.81 -3.87 17.10
N ARG A 392 -2.30 -3.70 15.87
CA ARG A 392 -1.33 -2.62 15.58
C ARG A 392 -1.91 -1.23 15.78
N ARG A 393 -3.23 -1.05 15.62
CA ARG A 393 -3.92 0.23 15.88
C ARG A 393 -4.30 0.47 17.35
N GLY A 394 -3.88 -0.41 18.26
CA GLY A 394 -4.05 -0.21 19.71
C GLY A 394 -5.40 -0.65 20.28
N ARG A 395 -6.22 -1.44 19.57
CA ARG A 395 -7.49 -1.93 20.15
C ARG A 395 -7.23 -2.90 21.32
N PRO A 396 -8.03 -2.83 22.40
CA PRO A 396 -7.91 -3.75 23.53
C PRO A 396 -8.48 -5.15 23.21
N LEU A 397 -9.45 -5.20 22.28
CA LEU A 397 -10.11 -6.40 21.81
C LEU A 397 -10.00 -6.48 20.28
N CYS A 398 -9.51 -7.60 19.77
CA CYS A 398 -9.24 -7.83 18.35
C CYS A 398 -10.27 -8.81 17.75
N GLY A 399 -10.47 -8.77 16.43
CA GLY A 399 -11.32 -9.74 15.73
C GLY A 399 -10.57 -11.02 15.33
N ASP A 400 -9.32 -10.87 14.94
CA ASP A 400 -8.41 -11.88 14.41
C ASP A 400 -6.96 -11.45 14.67
N ILE A 401 -6.02 -12.32 14.32
CA ILE A 401 -4.58 -12.11 14.48
C ILE A 401 -3.93 -12.07 13.10
N ASP A 402 -3.63 -10.87 12.62
CA ASP A 402 -2.91 -10.65 11.36
C ASP A 402 -1.41 -10.55 11.62
N ILE A 403 -0.58 -11.40 11.01
CA ILE A 403 0.89 -11.33 11.10
C ILE A 403 1.47 -11.17 9.71
N LEU A 404 2.19 -10.07 9.50
CA LEU A 404 2.83 -9.74 8.23
C LEU A 404 4.35 -9.87 8.34
N MET A 405 4.92 -10.68 7.47
CA MET A 405 6.35 -11.01 7.48
C MET A 405 7.05 -10.59 6.18
N THR A 406 8.36 -10.34 6.28
CA THR A 406 9.25 -10.14 5.13
C THR A 406 10.68 -10.48 5.48
N PHE A 407 11.48 -10.84 4.48
CA PHE A 407 12.93 -10.93 4.63
C PHE A 407 13.57 -9.59 4.25
N GLU A 408 14.40 -9.04 5.15
CA GLU A 408 15.03 -7.73 4.93
C GLU A 408 16.05 -7.74 3.78
N ASP A 409 16.66 -8.90 3.50
CA ASP A 409 17.57 -9.08 2.37
C ASP A 409 16.86 -9.10 0.99
N GLY A 410 15.52 -9.07 0.96
CA GLY A 410 14.73 -9.13 -0.26
C GLY A 410 14.77 -10.48 -1.00
N GLY A 411 15.38 -11.51 -0.40
CA GLY A 411 15.49 -12.85 -0.98
C GLY A 411 14.15 -13.60 -1.02
N ALA A 412 14.14 -14.75 -1.68
CA ALA A 412 12.92 -15.53 -1.88
C ALA A 412 12.31 -15.99 -0.54
N HIS A 413 10.99 -16.06 -0.48
CA HIS A 413 10.24 -16.56 0.68
C HIS A 413 9.39 -17.79 0.36
N THR A 414 9.39 -18.26 -0.89
CA THR A 414 8.66 -19.43 -1.36
C THR A 414 8.97 -20.65 -0.48
N GLY A 415 7.92 -21.29 0.04
CA GLY A 415 8.04 -22.53 0.82
C GLY A 415 8.19 -22.32 2.33
N LEU A 416 8.61 -21.14 2.79
CA LEU A 416 8.74 -20.86 4.22
C LEU A 416 7.38 -20.99 4.93
N LEU A 417 6.30 -20.46 4.33
CA LEU A 417 5.00 -20.41 5.00
C LEU A 417 4.44 -21.82 5.24
N SER A 418 4.62 -22.73 4.28
CA SER A 418 4.21 -24.13 4.41
C SER A 418 4.97 -24.83 5.53
N ILE A 419 6.29 -24.66 5.59
CA ILE A 419 7.12 -25.24 6.66
C ILE A 419 6.70 -24.67 8.02
N LEU A 420 6.52 -23.35 8.11
CA LEU A 420 6.06 -22.67 9.32
C LEU A 420 4.72 -23.25 9.80
N VAL A 421 3.73 -23.34 8.92
CA VAL A 421 2.40 -23.87 9.29
C VAL A 421 2.49 -25.31 9.79
N GLU A 422 3.32 -26.15 9.19
CA GLU A 422 3.50 -27.53 9.65
C GLU A 422 4.19 -27.60 11.03
N GLU A 423 5.20 -26.77 11.30
CA GLU A 423 5.79 -26.67 12.64
C GLU A 423 4.79 -26.16 13.68
N LEU A 424 3.97 -25.17 13.32
CA LEU A 424 2.92 -24.65 14.20
C LEU A 424 1.83 -25.69 14.51
N LYS A 425 1.53 -26.59 13.57
CA LYS A 425 0.64 -27.74 13.82
C LYS A 425 1.27 -28.77 14.75
N LYS A 426 2.56 -29.07 14.58
CA LYS A 426 3.28 -30.03 15.44
C LYS A 426 3.30 -29.62 16.91
N ILE A 427 3.44 -28.32 17.17
CA ILE A 427 3.38 -27.77 18.54
C ILE A 427 1.94 -27.55 19.04
N GLY A 428 0.93 -27.94 18.24
CA GLY A 428 -0.48 -27.81 18.59
C GLY A 428 -1.05 -26.39 18.56
N LEU A 429 -0.27 -25.39 18.11
CA LEU A 429 -0.73 -24.00 18.07
C LEU A 429 -1.71 -23.77 16.93
N VAL A 430 -1.46 -24.36 15.75
CA VAL A 430 -2.39 -24.32 14.61
C VAL A 430 -3.23 -25.59 14.57
N THR A 431 -4.55 -25.44 14.60
CA THR A 431 -5.51 -26.56 14.60
C THR A 431 -6.15 -26.79 13.24
N HIS A 432 -6.39 -25.73 12.46
CA HIS A 432 -7.04 -25.81 11.15
C HIS A 432 -6.34 -24.93 10.11
N THR A 433 -6.28 -25.43 8.88
CA THR A 433 -5.84 -24.68 7.69
C THR A 433 -7.05 -24.42 6.81
N LEU A 434 -7.36 -23.14 6.55
CA LEU A 434 -8.51 -22.73 5.76
C LEU A 434 -8.08 -22.35 4.34
N VAL A 435 -6.98 -21.60 4.24
CA VAL A 435 -6.32 -21.24 2.98
C VAL A 435 -4.82 -21.32 3.18
N ILE A 436 -4.11 -21.88 2.21
CA ILE A 436 -2.65 -21.74 2.11
C ILE A 436 -2.25 -21.54 0.64
N THR A 437 -1.42 -20.54 0.41
CA THR A 437 -0.90 -20.19 -0.91
C THR A 437 0.57 -19.84 -0.77
N ASP A 438 1.44 -20.78 -1.14
CA ASP A 438 2.88 -20.63 -0.93
C ASP A 438 3.71 -21.01 -2.18
N GLU A 439 3.09 -21.66 -3.18
CA GLU A 439 3.74 -22.14 -4.40
C GLU A 439 3.78 -21.09 -5.53
N GLU A 440 4.90 -21.01 -6.25
CA GLU A 440 5.11 -20.09 -7.39
C GLU A 440 4.16 -20.32 -8.57
N ILE A 441 3.70 -21.55 -8.79
CA ILE A 441 3.02 -21.97 -10.04
C ILE A 441 1.55 -21.51 -10.10
N LYS A 442 0.95 -21.10 -8.97
CA LYS A 442 -0.48 -20.74 -8.87
C LYS A 442 -0.74 -19.30 -8.42
N LYS A 443 0.31 -18.48 -8.30
CA LYS A 443 0.21 -17.17 -7.64
C LYS A 443 -0.29 -16.07 -8.59
N LYS A 444 -1.40 -15.44 -8.21
CA LYS A 444 -1.88 -14.17 -8.77
C LYS A 444 -1.11 -12.97 -8.19
N HIS A 445 -0.50 -13.17 -7.02
CA HIS A 445 0.22 -12.17 -6.23
C HIS A 445 1.54 -12.78 -5.76
N GLU A 446 2.60 -11.97 -5.63
CA GLU A 446 3.93 -12.46 -5.28
C GLU A 446 4.06 -12.89 -3.81
N ASN A 447 3.06 -12.62 -2.97
CA ASN A 447 3.07 -12.96 -1.54
C ASN A 447 2.64 -14.42 -1.27
N SER A 448 3.04 -14.93 -0.11
CA SER A 448 2.44 -16.14 0.48
C SER A 448 1.34 -15.77 1.47
N THR A 449 0.23 -16.50 1.47
CA THR A 449 -0.90 -16.28 2.41
C THR A 449 -1.32 -17.59 3.06
N PHE A 450 -1.52 -17.53 4.37
CA PHE A 450 -2.15 -18.56 5.18
C PHE A 450 -3.31 -17.92 5.96
N GLU A 451 -4.46 -18.56 5.92
CA GLU A 451 -5.61 -18.26 6.78
C GLU A 451 -5.93 -19.54 7.54
N GLY A 452 -5.94 -19.47 8.87
CA GLY A 452 -6.09 -20.63 9.73
C GLY A 452 -6.73 -20.34 11.06
N ILE A 453 -6.67 -21.34 11.94
CA ILE A 453 -7.18 -21.26 13.29
C ILE A 453 -6.07 -21.69 14.25
N ALA A 454 -5.77 -20.82 15.21
CA ALA A 454 -4.86 -21.10 16.29
C ALA A 454 -5.60 -21.34 17.60
N LYS A 455 -4.93 -22.00 18.54
CA LYS A 455 -5.46 -22.25 19.88
C LYS A 455 -4.30 -22.35 20.87
N LEU A 456 -4.35 -21.56 21.94
CA LEU A 456 -3.48 -21.77 23.09
C LEU A 456 -3.97 -22.97 23.91
N GLU A 457 -3.09 -23.56 24.70
CA GLU A 457 -3.46 -24.65 25.60
C GLU A 457 -4.62 -24.23 26.51
N ASN A 458 -5.72 -25.01 26.51
CA ASN A 458 -6.97 -24.70 27.22
C ASN A 458 -7.64 -23.35 26.85
N GLY A 459 -7.20 -22.68 25.78
CA GLY A 459 -7.79 -21.45 25.27
C GLY A 459 -8.93 -21.68 24.28
N LEU A 460 -9.41 -20.60 23.66
CA LEU A 460 -10.39 -20.65 22.56
C LEU A 460 -9.69 -20.74 21.20
N HIS A 461 -10.41 -21.24 20.21
CA HIS A 461 -10.02 -21.19 18.82
C HIS A 461 -10.07 -19.75 18.29
N ARG A 462 -8.95 -19.25 17.77
CA ARG A 462 -8.79 -17.88 17.27
C ARG A 462 -8.44 -17.89 15.79
N ARG A 463 -9.05 -16.98 15.02
CA ARG A 463 -8.67 -16.78 13.60
C ARG A 463 -7.30 -16.12 13.52
N ILE A 464 -6.44 -16.69 12.67
CA ILE A 464 -5.12 -16.16 12.39
C ILE A 464 -4.88 -16.08 10.88
N ASP A 465 -4.22 -15.01 10.45
CA ASP A 465 -3.80 -14.78 9.08
C ASP A 465 -2.29 -14.48 9.08
N ILE A 466 -1.51 -15.30 8.38
CA ILE A 466 -0.07 -15.10 8.24
C ILE A 466 0.22 -14.82 6.78
N LYS A 467 0.92 -13.71 6.51
CA LYS A 467 1.27 -13.31 5.15
C LYS A 467 2.75 -12.97 5.06
N ILE A 468 3.40 -13.44 3.99
CA ILE A 468 4.80 -13.13 3.71
C ILE A 468 4.88 -12.37 2.40
N TYR A 469 5.43 -11.15 2.43
CA TYR A 469 5.56 -10.28 1.26
C TYR A 469 7.03 -10.10 0.87
N PRO A 470 7.35 -9.99 -0.43
CA PRO A 470 8.63 -9.48 -0.89
C PRO A 470 8.94 -8.10 -0.29
N ARG A 471 10.21 -7.83 0.03
CA ARG A 471 10.63 -6.58 0.67
C ARG A 471 10.18 -5.31 -0.08
N LYS A 472 10.16 -5.38 -1.42
CA LYS A 472 9.75 -4.30 -2.32
C LYS A 472 8.27 -3.88 -2.20
N THR A 473 7.39 -4.79 -1.75
CA THR A 473 5.96 -4.52 -1.59
C THR A 473 5.53 -4.49 -0.12
N TYR A 474 6.42 -4.88 0.80
CA TYR A 474 6.11 -5.02 2.22
C TYR A 474 5.54 -3.75 2.86
N ALA A 475 6.05 -2.56 2.56
CA ALA A 475 5.53 -1.32 3.15
C ALA A 475 4.08 -1.02 2.75
N TRP A 476 3.74 -1.29 1.49
CA TRP A 476 2.37 -1.15 0.98
C TRP A 476 1.43 -2.16 1.65
N ALA A 477 1.91 -3.39 1.85
CA ALA A 477 1.18 -4.43 2.56
C ALA A 477 1.02 -4.07 4.05
N LEU A 478 2.06 -3.56 4.71
CA LEU A 478 2.03 -3.15 6.10
C LEU A 478 0.99 -2.05 6.32
N LEU A 479 0.99 -1.02 5.49
CA LEU A 479 -0.03 0.03 5.50
C LEU A 479 -1.44 -0.57 5.32
N TYR A 480 -1.59 -1.47 4.36
CA TYR A 480 -2.86 -2.10 4.04
C TYR A 480 -3.40 -2.97 5.19
N PHE A 481 -2.60 -3.90 5.71
CA PHE A 481 -3.03 -4.80 6.79
C PHE A 481 -3.10 -4.09 8.15
N THR A 482 -2.46 -2.94 8.31
CA THR A 482 -2.69 -2.07 9.48
C THR A 482 -4.09 -1.48 9.48
N GLY A 483 -4.62 -1.04 8.33
CA GLY A 483 -5.96 -0.45 8.23
C GLY A 483 -6.09 0.93 8.92
N SER A 484 -7.29 1.37 9.31
CA SER A 484 -8.58 0.64 9.29
C SER A 484 -9.12 0.40 7.87
N ALA A 485 -10.18 -0.40 7.75
CA ALA A 485 -10.86 -0.62 6.47
C ALA A 485 -11.35 0.70 5.85
N MET A 486 -11.78 1.68 6.66
CA MET A 486 -12.21 2.98 6.17
C MET A 486 -11.03 3.84 5.72
N PHE A 487 -9.92 3.82 6.46
CA PHE A 487 -8.67 4.47 6.07
C PHE A 487 -8.22 4.00 4.67
N ASN A 488 -8.12 2.67 4.50
CA ASN A 488 -7.74 2.04 3.23
C ASN A 488 -8.71 2.37 2.08
N ARG A 489 -10.03 2.31 2.34
CA ARG A 489 -11.05 2.66 1.34
C ARG A 489 -10.92 4.13 0.91
N SER A 490 -10.64 5.02 1.86
CA SER A 490 -10.47 6.44 1.57
C SER A 490 -9.22 6.71 0.72
N MET A 491 -8.08 6.07 1.04
CA MET A 491 -6.87 6.17 0.21
C MET A 491 -7.10 5.61 -1.20
N ARG A 492 -7.74 4.45 -1.31
CA ARG A 492 -8.09 3.85 -2.60
C ARG A 492 -9.02 4.71 -3.43
N LEU A 493 -9.98 5.38 -2.78
CA LEU A 493 -10.89 6.29 -3.46
C LEU A 493 -10.13 7.49 -4.03
N PHE A 494 -9.21 8.09 -3.26
CA PHE A 494 -8.34 9.16 -3.75
C PHE A 494 -7.47 8.70 -4.93
N ALA A 495 -6.77 7.57 -4.80
CA ALA A 495 -5.99 7.01 -5.90
C ALA A 495 -6.87 6.82 -7.16
N LYS A 496 -8.09 6.32 -6.99
CA LYS A 496 -9.06 6.12 -8.08
C LYS A 496 -9.50 7.43 -8.75
N THR A 497 -9.73 8.52 -8.01
CA THR A 497 -10.08 9.83 -8.61
C THR A 497 -8.91 10.41 -9.40
N LYS A 498 -7.69 10.00 -9.07
CA LYS A 498 -6.46 10.38 -9.76
C LYS A 498 -6.05 9.44 -10.89
N GLY A 499 -6.88 8.44 -11.22
CA GLY A 499 -6.61 7.50 -12.32
C GLY A 499 -5.65 6.37 -11.94
N PHE A 500 -5.50 6.09 -10.64
CA PHE A 500 -4.66 5.02 -10.11
C PHE A 500 -5.48 3.93 -9.42
N ARG A 501 -4.89 2.75 -9.28
CA ARG A 501 -5.33 1.66 -8.43
C ARG A 501 -4.31 1.50 -7.32
N LEU A 502 -4.77 1.58 -6.08
CA LEU A 502 -3.96 1.31 -4.89
C LEU A 502 -4.32 -0.08 -4.34
N SER A 503 -3.32 -0.92 -4.15
CA SER A 503 -3.43 -2.22 -3.44
C SER A 503 -2.31 -2.35 -2.40
N ASP A 504 -2.34 -3.47 -1.71
CA ASP A 504 -1.29 -3.98 -0.81
C ASP A 504 0.06 -4.24 -1.49
N GLU A 505 0.12 -4.22 -2.83
CA GLU A 505 1.35 -4.39 -3.59
C GLU A 505 1.93 -3.07 -4.12
N GLY A 506 1.19 -1.97 -4.01
CA GLY A 506 1.61 -0.67 -4.53
C GLY A 506 0.50 0.17 -5.12
N ILE A 507 0.91 1.25 -5.78
CA ILE A 507 0.04 2.13 -6.54
C ILE A 507 0.37 2.05 -8.04
N PHE A 508 -0.65 1.80 -8.86
CA PHE A 508 -0.52 1.49 -10.27
C PHE A 508 -1.40 2.41 -11.11
N PRO A 509 -1.01 2.77 -12.34
CA PRO A 509 -1.92 3.41 -13.28
C PRO A 509 -3.14 2.51 -13.51
N ALA A 510 -4.34 3.08 -13.43
CA ALA A 510 -5.58 2.37 -13.73
C ALA A 510 -6.08 2.76 -15.12
N ILE A 511 -5.75 1.95 -16.12
CA ILE A 511 -6.21 2.15 -17.49
C ILE A 511 -7.53 1.41 -17.67
N ARG A 512 -8.61 2.14 -17.92
CA ARG A 512 -9.93 1.54 -18.20
C ARG A 512 -10.16 1.45 -19.70
N TYR A 513 -10.55 0.27 -20.17
CA TYR A 513 -11.00 0.05 -21.53
C TYR A 513 -12.27 -0.81 -21.48
N LYS A 514 -13.39 -0.26 -21.95
CA LYS A 514 -14.73 -0.84 -21.77
C LYS A 514 -15.02 -1.16 -20.29
N THR A 515 -15.35 -2.41 -19.99
CA THR A 515 -15.63 -2.92 -18.63
C THR A 515 -14.39 -3.41 -17.90
N GLU A 516 -13.22 -3.39 -18.53
CA GLU A 516 -11.97 -3.94 -17.98
C GLU A 516 -11.05 -2.84 -17.47
N THR A 517 -10.30 -3.15 -16.40
CA THR A 517 -9.28 -2.27 -15.82
C THR A 517 -7.93 -2.98 -15.88
N PHE A 518 -6.98 -2.35 -16.55
CA PHE A 518 -5.60 -2.79 -16.69
C PHE A 518 -4.69 -2.01 -15.74
N THR A 519 -3.64 -2.67 -15.26
CA THR A 519 -2.60 -2.09 -14.40
C THR A 519 -1.25 -2.17 -15.09
N CYS A 520 -0.47 -1.10 -15.00
CA CYS A 520 0.92 -1.03 -15.47
C CYS A 520 1.89 -1.27 -14.30
N ALA A 521 3.17 -0.94 -14.48
CA ALA A 521 4.16 -0.90 -13.41
C ALA A 521 3.73 0.04 -12.26
N PRO A 522 4.18 -0.21 -11.02
CA PRO A 522 3.91 0.70 -9.92
C PRO A 522 4.54 2.07 -10.22
N ILE A 523 3.87 3.15 -9.79
CA ILE A 523 4.34 4.52 -10.00
C ILE A 523 5.28 5.01 -8.89
N ALA A 524 5.45 4.23 -7.83
CA ALA A 524 6.29 4.55 -6.69
C ALA A 524 6.84 3.27 -6.05
N ASP A 525 8.13 3.28 -5.75
CA ASP A 525 8.79 2.30 -4.89
C ASP A 525 8.85 2.91 -3.48
N CYS A 526 8.23 2.26 -2.50
CA CYS A 526 8.26 2.67 -1.10
C CYS A 526 8.61 1.45 -0.24
N TYR A 527 9.58 1.62 0.65
CA TYR A 527 10.14 0.60 1.53
C TYR A 527 9.77 0.82 3.00
N THR A 528 9.22 1.98 3.34
CA THR A 528 8.60 2.26 4.65
C THR A 528 7.22 2.89 4.51
N GLU A 529 6.43 2.92 5.58
CA GLU A 529 5.13 3.58 5.56
C GLU A 529 5.31 5.10 5.38
N GLU A 530 6.30 5.70 6.04
CA GLU A 530 6.63 7.14 5.97
C GLU A 530 6.87 7.59 4.52
N GLU A 531 7.56 6.79 3.72
CA GLU A 531 7.76 7.08 2.29
C GLU A 531 6.43 7.06 1.51
N ILE A 532 5.48 6.19 1.89
CA ILE A 532 4.14 6.17 1.29
C ILE A 532 3.38 7.46 1.67
N PHE A 533 3.43 7.88 2.94
CA PHE A 533 2.81 9.13 3.38
C PHE A 533 3.43 10.34 2.66
N GLU A 534 4.75 10.37 2.51
CA GLU A 534 5.44 11.40 1.74
C GLU A 534 5.03 11.38 0.25
N PHE A 535 4.88 10.20 -0.35
CA PHE A 535 4.38 10.06 -1.72
C PHE A 535 2.97 10.66 -1.89
N PHE A 536 2.12 10.52 -0.87
CA PHE A 536 0.79 11.15 -0.81
C PHE A 536 0.82 12.62 -0.40
N GLY A 537 2.00 13.20 -0.14
CA GLY A 537 2.15 14.60 0.25
C GLY A 537 1.54 14.90 1.62
N MET A 538 1.58 13.94 2.54
CA MET A 538 0.98 14.07 3.86
C MET A 538 1.98 13.74 4.97
N ALA A 539 1.77 14.32 6.16
CA ALA A 539 2.50 13.93 7.35
C ALA A 539 2.23 12.45 7.69
N TYR A 540 3.26 11.77 8.20
CA TYR A 540 3.12 10.39 8.66
C TYR A 540 2.06 10.30 9.75
N LYS A 541 1.22 9.27 9.68
CA LYS A 541 0.26 8.94 10.73
C LYS A 541 0.65 7.62 11.35
N ALA A 542 0.83 7.62 12.66
CA ALA A 542 1.05 6.41 13.43
C ALA A 542 -0.15 5.45 13.28
N PRO A 543 0.03 4.13 13.44
CA PRO A 543 -1.06 3.16 13.32
C PRO A 543 -2.32 3.48 14.12
N GLU A 544 -2.17 4.00 15.34
CA GLU A 544 -3.24 4.38 16.27
C GLU A 544 -4.07 5.56 15.75
N GLU A 545 -3.52 6.39 14.86
CA GLU A 545 -4.20 7.53 14.24
C GLU A 545 -5.03 7.14 13.02
N ARG A 546 -4.95 5.87 12.59
CA ARG A 546 -5.62 5.33 11.40
C ARG A 546 -6.88 4.54 11.74
N ASP A 547 -7.25 4.47 13.01
CA ASP A 547 -8.47 3.79 13.45
C ASP A 547 -9.69 4.69 13.23
N MET A 548 -10.24 4.60 12.02
CA MET A 548 -11.34 5.43 11.51
C MET A 548 -12.64 4.65 11.36
#